data_AF-A0A1H0WHN4-F1
#
_entry.id   AF-A0A1H0WHN4-F1
#
_cell.length_a   1.000
_cell.length_b   1.000
_cell.length_c   1.000
_cell.angle_alpha   90.00
_cell.angle_beta   90.00
_cell.angle_gamma   90.00
#
_symmetry.space_group_name_H-M   'P 1'
#
loop_
_entity.id
_entity.type
_entity.pdbx_description
1 polymer ?
#
loop_
_entity_poly.entity_id
_entity_poly.type
_entity_poly.pdbx_seq_one_letter_code
_entity_poly.pdbx_strand_id
1 'polypeptide(L)'
;MSGTVITFYSYKGGVGRSFTLANTAVLLARWGYRVLAVDWDLEAPGLHLYFRPHLSHVPDSGVVDLAYDFLQKVEVPPAHTVRVDVEGGVLDLMAAGKVVGNKLDAAYTYRMQEIDWEELYEQGFAEYLEDRREEWIAKYDFVLIDSRTGVSDIAGICAAQLPDRLVVVFTANEQNLNEVVDIVHLADQARDRLPYDRPRHQVMPVLSRLDNRMEYERAEEWQQKCVGVVAPLFNNWLVKGVTPEQMVRHLTVPYISYWSFGELLPVLAERPPSSDQISFALETVAAVIAQEFDRTDLLADNRDAYVAAARSRHRRKFDWDLLVSSPRTLWRTGTELITELRLLGVTADRSVSGDPEFLDQTDDPAEHLCLVVDGALSRWQLTEAERFMRRTLGPDGSQRQMFCLLTRGTDRELLPGFLRSLRHLQFDPTGRPAQVARELHDLIKAAPAPETEPDLEALRIAEAALRELPDQLSYEARLALLGEAVGGMTSALDDGDMDLLRDRSADLMLLSKSRSNGTGVPVPGRLRAEVGALLTRIDRRINAFTD
;
A
#
# COMPACT_ATOMS: atom_id res chain seq x y z
N MET A 1 -10.79 -6.69 3.73
CA MET A 1 -10.02 -5.97 2.70
C MET A 1 -9.91 -6.84 1.44
N SER A 2 -9.77 -6.24 0.25
CA SER A 2 -9.24 -6.93 -0.94
C SER A 2 -7.72 -7.07 -0.79
N GLY A 3 -7.16 -8.21 -1.15
CA GLY A 3 -5.72 -8.43 -1.21
C GLY A 3 -5.02 -7.54 -2.21
N THR A 4 -3.70 -7.64 -2.24
CA THR A 4 -2.85 -6.84 -3.12
C THR A 4 -2.02 -7.71 -4.05
N VAL A 5 -1.87 -7.25 -5.28
CA VAL A 5 -1.03 -7.89 -6.30
C VAL A 5 0.33 -7.22 -6.32
N ILE A 6 1.38 -8.02 -6.22
CA ILE A 6 2.76 -7.54 -6.15
C ILE A 6 3.57 -8.30 -7.17
N THR A 7 4.11 -7.59 -8.15
CA THR A 7 5.01 -8.20 -9.12
C THR A 7 6.44 -8.02 -8.70
N PHE A 8 7.16 -9.14 -8.64
CA PHE A 8 8.61 -9.15 -8.61
C PHE A 8 9.09 -9.05 -10.04
N TYR A 9 9.84 -7.98 -10.33
CA TYR A 9 10.34 -7.67 -11.66
C TYR A 9 11.87 -7.52 -11.64
N SER A 10 12.52 -7.86 -12.75
CA SER A 10 13.92 -7.52 -12.98
C SER A 10 14.20 -7.31 -14.46
N TYR A 11 15.04 -6.33 -14.78
CA TYR A 11 15.43 -6.07 -16.17
C TYR A 11 16.26 -7.23 -16.75
N LYS A 12 17.09 -7.89 -15.93
CA LYS A 12 17.90 -9.05 -16.34
C LYS A 12 17.56 -10.31 -15.56
N GLY A 13 17.85 -11.45 -16.19
CA GLY A 13 17.86 -12.76 -15.54
C GLY A 13 19.04 -12.92 -14.58
N GLY A 14 18.91 -13.86 -13.64
CA GLY A 14 19.99 -14.22 -12.71
C GLY A 14 20.22 -13.25 -11.55
N VAL A 15 19.37 -12.24 -11.36
CA VAL A 15 19.46 -11.30 -10.23
C VAL A 15 18.88 -11.84 -8.91
N GLY A 16 18.21 -13.00 -8.94
CA GLY A 16 17.58 -13.60 -7.76
C GLY A 16 16.12 -13.22 -7.54
N ARG A 17 15.41 -12.79 -8.59
CA ARG A 17 13.98 -12.40 -8.53
C ARG A 17 13.08 -13.53 -8.01
N SER A 18 13.06 -14.68 -8.67
CA SER A 18 12.28 -15.87 -8.26
C SER A 18 12.68 -16.37 -6.88
N PHE A 19 13.98 -16.29 -6.55
CA PHE A 19 14.49 -16.64 -5.22
C PHE A 19 13.91 -15.75 -4.13
N THR A 20 13.94 -14.43 -4.31
CA THR A 20 13.36 -13.47 -3.35
C THR A 20 11.86 -13.70 -3.23
N LEU A 21 11.13 -13.82 -4.34
CA LEU A 21 9.69 -14.08 -4.34
C LEU A 21 9.33 -15.36 -3.58
N ALA A 22 9.98 -16.49 -3.88
CA ALA A 22 9.68 -17.77 -3.26
C ALA A 22 9.87 -17.72 -1.74
N ASN A 23 10.96 -17.10 -1.28
CA ASN A 23 11.23 -16.96 0.15
C ASN A 23 10.26 -15.98 0.84
N THR A 24 9.93 -14.86 0.18
CA THR A 24 8.90 -13.93 0.67
C THR A 24 7.55 -14.61 0.80
N ALA A 25 7.13 -15.40 -0.19
CA ALA A 25 5.86 -16.14 -0.17
C ALA A 25 5.78 -17.07 1.04
N VAL A 26 6.85 -17.82 1.33
CA VAL A 26 6.94 -18.71 2.48
C VAL A 26 6.88 -17.95 3.80
N LEU A 27 7.58 -16.81 3.91
CA LEU A 27 7.57 -15.99 5.12
C LEU A 27 6.17 -15.45 5.41
N LEU A 28 5.51 -14.84 4.42
CA LEU A 28 4.15 -14.32 4.55
C LEU A 28 3.16 -15.43 4.93
N ALA A 29 3.21 -16.59 4.26
CA ALA A 29 2.37 -17.74 4.59
C ALA A 29 2.58 -18.21 6.04
N ARG A 30 3.83 -18.23 6.52
CA ARG A 30 4.15 -18.61 7.91
C ARG A 30 3.70 -17.57 8.95
N TRP A 31 3.53 -16.33 8.55
CA TRP A 31 2.99 -15.27 9.40
C TRP A 31 1.46 -15.29 9.44
N GLY A 32 0.83 -16.17 8.66
CA GLY A 32 -0.61 -16.42 8.66
C GLY A 32 -1.35 -15.82 7.47
N TYR A 33 -0.65 -15.12 6.56
CA TYR A 33 -1.26 -14.55 5.37
C TYR A 33 -1.66 -15.60 4.34
N ARG A 34 -2.78 -15.37 3.65
CA ARG A 34 -3.21 -16.14 2.49
C ARG A 34 -2.41 -15.65 1.29
N VAL A 35 -1.55 -16.50 0.75
CA VAL A 35 -0.62 -16.13 -0.33
C VAL A 35 -0.87 -16.97 -1.58
N LEU A 36 -0.92 -16.31 -2.72
CA LEU A 36 -0.82 -16.92 -4.04
C LEU A 36 0.52 -16.53 -4.68
N ALA A 37 1.32 -17.50 -5.09
CA ALA A 37 2.51 -17.27 -5.91
C ALA A 37 2.22 -17.65 -7.37
N VAL A 38 2.57 -16.81 -8.33
CA VAL A 38 2.28 -17.00 -9.76
C VAL A 38 3.57 -16.95 -10.57
N ASP A 39 3.85 -18.00 -11.35
CA ASP A 39 5.02 -18.07 -12.24
C ASP A 39 4.64 -17.57 -13.64
N TRP A 40 4.84 -16.27 -13.87
CA TRP A 40 4.60 -15.60 -15.16
C TRP A 40 5.87 -15.48 -16.01
N ASP A 41 7.00 -16.07 -15.60
CA ASP A 41 8.19 -16.16 -16.45
C ASP A 41 8.03 -17.29 -17.48
N LEU A 42 7.18 -17.07 -18.47
CA LEU A 42 6.75 -18.13 -19.38
C LEU A 42 7.86 -18.68 -20.29
N GLU A 43 8.93 -17.91 -20.51
CA GLU A 43 10.07 -18.32 -21.33
C GLU A 43 11.10 -19.14 -20.56
N ALA A 44 11.24 -18.92 -19.24
CA ALA A 44 12.16 -19.66 -18.39
C ALA A 44 11.59 -19.91 -16.98
N PRO A 45 10.45 -20.62 -16.86
CA PRO A 45 9.76 -20.76 -15.59
C PRO A 45 10.50 -21.74 -14.68
N GLY A 46 10.48 -21.43 -13.39
CA GLY A 46 11.29 -22.15 -12.40
C GLY A 46 10.74 -22.08 -10.99
N LEU A 47 9.65 -21.35 -10.74
CA LEU A 47 9.16 -21.13 -9.39
C LEU A 47 8.68 -22.42 -8.73
N HIS A 48 8.09 -23.33 -9.52
CA HIS A 48 7.67 -24.66 -9.07
C HIS A 48 8.81 -25.53 -8.51
N LEU A 49 10.06 -25.28 -8.89
CA LEU A 49 11.22 -26.04 -8.40
C LEU A 49 11.51 -25.73 -6.93
N TYR A 50 11.36 -24.47 -6.50
CA TYR A 50 11.51 -24.07 -5.09
C TYR A 50 10.51 -24.77 -4.19
N PHE A 51 9.26 -24.92 -4.67
CA PHE A 51 8.17 -25.49 -3.89
C PHE A 51 8.06 -27.00 -4.00
N ARG A 52 8.81 -27.65 -4.90
CA ARG A 52 8.70 -29.09 -5.20
C ARG A 52 8.60 -30.01 -3.98
N PRO A 53 9.42 -29.86 -2.91
CA PRO A 53 9.33 -30.75 -1.75
C PRO A 53 8.03 -30.59 -0.94
N HIS A 54 7.29 -29.50 -1.20
CA HIS A 54 6.16 -29.01 -0.41
C HIS A 54 4.84 -29.02 -1.20
N LEU A 55 4.86 -29.44 -2.47
CA LEU A 55 3.67 -29.50 -3.30
C LEU A 55 2.74 -30.65 -2.88
N SER A 56 1.46 -30.35 -2.70
CA SER A 56 0.43 -31.36 -2.42
C SER A 56 0.24 -32.36 -3.57
N HIS A 57 0.44 -31.91 -4.81
CA HIS A 57 0.48 -32.72 -6.03
C HIS A 57 1.29 -31.98 -7.11
N VAL A 58 1.61 -32.64 -8.21
CA VAL A 58 2.34 -31.98 -9.32
C VAL A 58 1.37 -31.05 -10.07
N PRO A 59 1.75 -29.79 -10.40
CA PRO A 59 0.91 -28.90 -11.20
C PRO A 59 0.49 -29.55 -12.51
N ASP A 60 -0.82 -29.62 -12.77
CA ASP A 60 -1.37 -30.17 -14.00
C ASP A 60 -1.71 -29.10 -15.04
N SER A 61 -1.64 -27.83 -14.64
CA SER A 61 -1.98 -26.63 -15.41
C SER A 61 -1.36 -25.36 -14.76
N GLY A 62 -1.49 -24.20 -15.42
CA GLY A 62 -0.90 -22.95 -14.97
C GLY A 62 -1.31 -21.70 -15.76
N VAL A 63 -0.45 -20.68 -15.77
CA VAL A 63 -0.68 -19.37 -16.45
C VAL A 63 -0.97 -19.53 -17.95
N VAL A 64 -0.26 -20.43 -18.65
CA VAL A 64 -0.55 -20.72 -20.06
C VAL A 64 -1.97 -21.26 -20.22
N ASP A 65 -2.41 -22.15 -19.32
CA ASP A 65 -3.77 -22.72 -19.38
C ASP A 65 -4.85 -21.66 -19.14
N LEU A 66 -4.59 -20.67 -18.29
CA LEU A 66 -5.49 -19.52 -18.09
C LEU A 66 -5.73 -18.73 -19.39
N ALA A 67 -4.70 -18.56 -20.23
CA ALA A 67 -4.86 -17.94 -21.55
C ALA A 67 -5.66 -18.83 -22.51
N TYR A 68 -5.46 -20.15 -22.47
CA TYR A 68 -6.23 -21.10 -23.28
C TYR A 68 -7.69 -21.18 -22.87
N ASP A 69 -8.01 -21.05 -21.58
CA ASP A 69 -9.39 -21.01 -21.09
C ASP A 69 -10.17 -19.84 -21.70
N PHE A 70 -9.51 -18.67 -21.83
CA PHE A 70 -10.08 -17.53 -22.53
C PHE A 70 -10.30 -17.81 -24.02
N LEU A 71 -9.29 -18.32 -24.72
CA LEU A 71 -9.38 -18.67 -26.15
C LEU A 71 -10.50 -19.69 -26.43
N GLN A 72 -10.70 -20.63 -25.50
CA GLN A 72 -11.72 -21.66 -25.58
C GLN A 72 -13.08 -21.23 -25.02
N LYS A 73 -13.17 -20.02 -24.45
CA LYS A 73 -14.38 -19.46 -23.82
C LYS A 73 -14.96 -20.40 -22.76
N VAL A 74 -14.09 -20.93 -21.91
CA VAL A 74 -14.48 -21.79 -20.80
C VAL A 74 -15.35 -20.99 -19.83
N GLU A 75 -16.60 -21.40 -19.61
CA GLU A 75 -17.55 -20.66 -18.76
C GLU A 75 -17.12 -20.61 -17.28
N VAL A 76 -16.50 -21.70 -16.79
CA VAL A 76 -16.04 -21.81 -15.40
C VAL A 76 -14.62 -22.38 -15.43
N PRO A 77 -13.59 -21.54 -15.59
CA PRO A 77 -12.21 -21.99 -15.61
C PRO A 77 -11.80 -22.57 -14.24
N PRO A 78 -10.99 -23.63 -14.19
CA PRO A 78 -10.41 -24.10 -12.93
C PRO A 78 -9.42 -23.07 -12.37
N ALA A 79 -9.10 -23.18 -11.08
CA ALA A 79 -8.22 -22.21 -10.42
C ALA A 79 -6.75 -22.25 -10.91
N HIS A 80 -6.32 -23.33 -11.57
CA HIS A 80 -4.93 -23.60 -11.98
C HIS A 80 -3.88 -23.48 -10.85
N THR A 81 -4.33 -23.63 -9.60
CA THR A 81 -3.49 -23.52 -8.42
C THR A 81 -3.27 -24.87 -7.75
N VAL A 82 -2.06 -25.11 -7.27
CA VAL A 82 -1.72 -26.22 -6.40
C VAL A 82 -1.29 -25.74 -5.02
N ARG A 83 -1.76 -26.43 -3.98
CA ARG A 83 -1.38 -26.11 -2.60
C ARG A 83 0.08 -26.49 -2.33
N VAL A 84 0.79 -25.59 -1.66
CA VAL A 84 2.14 -25.75 -1.13
C VAL A 84 2.07 -25.75 0.40
N ASP A 85 2.43 -26.87 1.02
CA ASP A 85 2.46 -27.06 2.47
C ASP A 85 3.90 -26.92 2.99
N VAL A 86 4.17 -25.78 3.61
CA VAL A 86 5.47 -25.48 4.23
C VAL A 86 5.34 -25.51 5.74
N GLU A 87 6.43 -25.82 6.42
CA GLU A 87 6.41 -25.88 7.88
C GLU A 87 6.00 -24.51 8.50
N GLY A 88 4.81 -24.48 9.09
CA GLY A 88 4.23 -23.33 9.76
C GLY A 88 3.36 -22.42 8.90
N GLY A 89 3.04 -22.77 7.65
CA GLY A 89 2.17 -21.97 6.77
C GLY A 89 1.73 -22.70 5.51
N VAL A 90 0.71 -22.19 4.83
CA VAL A 90 0.21 -22.74 3.56
C VAL A 90 0.08 -21.61 2.55
N LEU A 91 0.52 -21.86 1.32
CA LEU A 91 0.33 -20.96 0.18
C LEU A 91 -0.15 -21.74 -1.04
N ASP A 92 -0.75 -21.06 -2.00
CA ASP A 92 -1.13 -21.66 -3.28
C ASP A 92 -0.13 -21.20 -4.36
N LEU A 93 0.20 -22.09 -5.31
CA LEU A 93 1.08 -21.83 -6.44
C LEU A 93 0.29 -22.00 -7.74
N MET A 94 0.33 -21.00 -8.61
CA MET A 94 0.01 -21.12 -10.03
C MET A 94 1.33 -21.24 -10.80
N ALA A 95 1.63 -22.44 -11.30
CA ALA A 95 2.81 -22.66 -12.13
C ALA A 95 2.63 -21.98 -13.51
N ALA A 96 3.68 -21.91 -14.31
CA ALA A 96 3.55 -21.40 -15.68
C ALA A 96 2.69 -22.32 -16.57
N GLY A 97 2.70 -23.62 -16.28
CA GLY A 97 1.89 -24.63 -16.97
C GLY A 97 2.05 -26.01 -16.34
N LYS A 98 1.56 -27.03 -17.03
CA LYS A 98 1.64 -28.43 -16.62
C LYS A 98 3.07 -28.91 -16.39
N VAL A 99 3.31 -29.58 -15.27
CA VAL A 99 4.60 -30.16 -14.88
C VAL A 99 4.54 -31.70 -14.95
N VAL A 100 5.60 -32.32 -15.49
CA VAL A 100 5.81 -33.77 -15.51
C VAL A 100 7.20 -34.08 -14.96
N GLY A 101 7.24 -34.68 -13.77
CA GLY A 101 8.49 -34.85 -13.03
C GLY A 101 8.98 -33.50 -12.48
N ASN A 102 10.06 -32.96 -13.07
CA ASN A 102 10.69 -31.69 -12.65
C ASN A 102 10.79 -30.68 -13.80
N LYS A 103 10.00 -30.90 -14.86
CA LYS A 103 10.02 -30.08 -16.06
C LYS A 103 8.59 -29.86 -16.48
N LEU A 104 8.38 -28.79 -17.22
CA LEU A 104 7.13 -28.61 -17.95
C LEU A 104 6.91 -29.77 -18.92
N ASP A 105 5.65 -30.05 -19.21
CA ASP A 105 5.29 -31.09 -20.16
C ASP A 105 5.83 -30.79 -21.57
N ALA A 106 5.92 -31.83 -22.41
CA ALA A 106 6.53 -31.70 -23.73
C ALA A 106 5.79 -30.73 -24.66
N ALA A 107 4.50 -30.47 -24.40
CA ALA A 107 3.67 -29.58 -25.20
C ALA A 107 3.79 -28.10 -24.76
N TYR A 108 4.30 -27.81 -23.56
CA TYR A 108 4.34 -26.46 -23.00
C TYR A 108 4.96 -25.43 -23.95
N THR A 109 6.17 -25.68 -24.47
CA THR A 109 6.88 -24.71 -25.30
C THR A 109 6.11 -24.37 -26.56
N TYR A 110 5.51 -25.38 -27.19
CA TYR A 110 4.68 -25.18 -28.37
C TYR A 110 3.44 -24.35 -28.04
N ARG A 111 2.71 -24.73 -26.99
CA ARG A 111 1.52 -24.00 -26.53
C ARG A 111 1.80 -22.55 -26.17
N MET A 112 2.90 -22.28 -25.47
CA MET A 112 3.29 -20.93 -25.09
C MET A 112 3.62 -20.07 -26.31
N GLN A 113 4.29 -20.64 -27.33
CA GLN A 113 4.65 -19.91 -28.55
C GLN A 113 3.46 -19.67 -29.50
N GLU A 114 2.39 -20.47 -29.42
CA GLU A 114 1.17 -20.24 -30.19
C GLU A 114 0.33 -19.07 -29.65
N ILE A 115 0.58 -18.62 -28.42
CA ILE A 115 -0.14 -17.51 -27.81
C ILE A 115 0.35 -16.20 -28.42
N ASP A 116 -0.49 -15.60 -29.25
CA ASP A 116 -0.35 -14.22 -29.69
C ASP A 116 -1.01 -13.29 -28.65
N TRP A 117 -0.20 -12.64 -27.82
CA TRP A 117 -0.67 -11.76 -26.75
C TRP A 117 -1.35 -10.51 -27.29
N GLU A 118 -0.93 -9.99 -28.44
CA GLU A 118 -1.54 -8.80 -29.04
C GLU A 118 -2.96 -9.16 -29.50
N GLU A 119 -3.11 -10.26 -30.24
CA GLU A 119 -4.42 -10.75 -30.70
C GLU A 119 -5.35 -11.10 -29.52
N LEU A 120 -4.82 -11.70 -28.45
CA LEU A 120 -5.58 -11.97 -27.22
C LEU A 120 -6.17 -10.71 -26.60
N TYR A 121 -5.37 -9.64 -26.51
CA TYR A 121 -5.83 -8.37 -25.96
C TYR A 121 -6.88 -7.72 -26.86
N GLU A 122 -6.73 -7.78 -28.18
CA GLU A 122 -7.75 -7.33 -29.14
C GLU A 122 -9.08 -8.10 -28.98
N GLN A 123 -9.02 -9.37 -28.56
CA GLN A 123 -10.19 -10.21 -28.33
C GLN A 123 -10.86 -10.01 -26.96
N GLY A 124 -10.29 -9.17 -26.08
CA GLY A 124 -10.85 -8.87 -24.74
C GLY A 124 -10.17 -9.59 -23.58
N PHE A 125 -8.97 -10.15 -23.76
CA PHE A 125 -8.25 -10.84 -22.69
C PHE A 125 -7.93 -9.94 -21.50
N ALA A 126 -7.77 -8.63 -21.71
CA ALA A 126 -7.51 -7.67 -20.64
C ALA A 126 -8.62 -7.66 -19.58
N GLU A 127 -9.89 -7.65 -19.99
CA GLU A 127 -11.05 -7.67 -19.10
C GLU A 127 -11.13 -9.02 -18.36
N TYR A 128 -10.95 -10.13 -19.09
CA TYR A 128 -10.89 -11.46 -18.50
C TYR A 128 -9.81 -11.57 -17.42
N LEU A 129 -8.65 -10.94 -17.63
CA LEU A 129 -7.55 -10.99 -16.69
C LEU A 129 -7.83 -10.13 -15.45
N GLU A 130 -8.54 -9.00 -15.58
CA GLU A 130 -9.02 -8.23 -14.43
C GLU A 130 -10.04 -9.03 -13.60
N ASP A 131 -10.96 -9.77 -14.23
CA ASP A 131 -11.89 -10.65 -13.50
C ASP A 131 -11.14 -11.70 -12.67
N ARG A 132 -10.10 -12.32 -13.25
CA ARG A 132 -9.25 -13.28 -12.51
C ARG A 132 -8.49 -12.59 -11.39
N ARG A 133 -8.00 -11.37 -11.63
CA ARG A 133 -7.31 -10.56 -10.61
C ARG A 133 -8.24 -10.26 -9.43
N GLU A 134 -9.49 -9.89 -9.69
CA GLU A 134 -10.51 -9.65 -8.65
C GLU A 134 -10.78 -10.90 -7.80
N GLU A 135 -10.90 -12.07 -8.44
CA GLU A 135 -11.04 -13.35 -7.74
C GLU A 135 -9.81 -13.64 -6.85
N TRP A 136 -8.61 -13.36 -7.33
CA TRP A 136 -7.39 -13.58 -6.56
C TRP A 136 -7.33 -12.67 -5.34
N ILE A 137 -7.55 -11.37 -5.50
CA ILE A 137 -7.51 -10.43 -4.36
C ILE A 137 -8.68 -10.64 -3.39
N ALA A 138 -9.80 -11.24 -3.81
CA ALA A 138 -10.84 -11.65 -2.87
C ALA A 138 -10.40 -12.84 -2.00
N LYS A 139 -9.62 -13.77 -2.57
CA LYS A 139 -9.22 -15.03 -1.91
C LYS A 139 -7.93 -14.93 -1.10
N TYR A 140 -6.98 -14.11 -1.54
CA TYR A 140 -5.64 -14.01 -0.96
C TYR A 140 -5.37 -12.61 -0.43
N ASP A 141 -4.53 -12.48 0.60
CA ASP A 141 -4.06 -11.18 1.09
C ASP A 141 -2.93 -10.67 0.19
N PHE A 142 -2.09 -11.58 -0.33
CA PHE A 142 -1.00 -11.27 -1.24
C PHE A 142 -0.98 -12.21 -2.45
N VAL A 143 -0.98 -11.62 -3.65
CA VAL A 143 -0.72 -12.30 -4.91
C VAL A 143 0.65 -11.87 -5.41
N LEU A 144 1.63 -12.78 -5.40
CA LEU A 144 3.01 -12.51 -5.78
C LEU A 144 3.29 -13.05 -7.17
N ILE A 145 3.61 -12.17 -8.11
CA ILE A 145 3.86 -12.53 -9.52
C ILE A 145 5.36 -12.53 -9.79
N ASP A 146 5.89 -13.65 -10.28
CA ASP A 146 7.25 -13.73 -10.83
C ASP A 146 7.16 -13.36 -12.32
N SER A 147 7.60 -12.15 -12.69
CA SER A 147 7.45 -11.66 -14.06
C SER A 147 8.45 -12.28 -15.04
N ARG A 148 8.30 -12.03 -16.34
CA ARG A 148 9.42 -12.16 -17.29
C ARG A 148 10.45 -11.04 -17.08
N THR A 149 11.70 -11.26 -17.50
CA THR A 149 12.73 -10.20 -17.54
C THR A 149 12.64 -9.39 -18.82
N GLY A 150 12.87 -8.07 -18.75
CA GLY A 150 12.96 -7.21 -19.94
C GLY A 150 11.65 -6.52 -20.33
N VAL A 151 11.60 -5.97 -21.54
CA VAL A 151 10.57 -5.00 -21.98
C VAL A 151 9.60 -5.59 -23.03
N SER A 152 9.20 -6.86 -22.87
CA SER A 152 8.24 -7.51 -23.79
C SER A 152 6.78 -7.13 -23.50
N ASP A 153 5.85 -7.48 -24.39
CA ASP A 153 4.40 -7.23 -24.19
C ASP A 153 3.88 -7.91 -22.91
N ILE A 154 4.38 -9.12 -22.63
CA ILE A 154 4.12 -9.85 -21.37
C ILE A 154 4.64 -9.08 -20.15
N ALA A 155 5.76 -8.35 -20.30
CA ALA A 155 6.28 -7.51 -19.24
C ALA A 155 5.34 -6.33 -18.94
N GLY A 156 4.62 -5.79 -19.94
CA GLY A 156 3.56 -4.81 -19.71
C GLY A 156 2.42 -5.35 -18.82
N ILE A 157 2.02 -6.60 -19.03
CA ILE A 157 1.02 -7.27 -18.18
C ILE A 157 1.50 -7.32 -16.72
N CYS A 158 2.72 -7.82 -16.53
CA CYS A 158 3.28 -8.05 -15.20
C CYS A 158 3.71 -6.76 -14.50
N ALA A 159 4.16 -5.74 -15.23
CA ALA A 159 4.71 -4.52 -14.65
C ALA A 159 3.72 -3.36 -14.61
N ALA A 160 2.71 -3.33 -15.49
CA ALA A 160 1.79 -2.20 -15.61
C ALA A 160 0.33 -2.55 -15.30
N GLN A 161 -0.19 -3.68 -15.79
CA GLN A 161 -1.62 -4.01 -15.64
C GLN A 161 -1.94 -4.66 -14.29
N LEU A 162 -1.38 -5.84 -14.03
CA LEU A 162 -1.73 -6.67 -12.86
C LEU A 162 -1.36 -6.08 -11.49
N PRO A 163 -0.13 -5.56 -11.27
CA PRO A 163 0.33 -5.22 -9.94
C PRO A 163 -0.35 -3.98 -9.36
N ASP A 164 -0.52 -3.95 -8.05
CA ASP A 164 -0.70 -2.72 -7.28
C ASP A 164 0.65 -2.10 -6.90
N ARG A 165 1.64 -2.97 -6.66
CA ARG A 165 2.98 -2.60 -6.22
C ARG A 165 4.04 -3.40 -6.95
N LEU A 166 5.23 -2.82 -7.07
CA LEU A 166 6.36 -3.45 -7.74
C LEU A 166 7.49 -3.71 -6.75
N VAL A 167 8.08 -4.90 -6.86
CA VAL A 167 9.36 -5.23 -6.23
C VAL A 167 10.39 -5.37 -7.34
N VAL A 168 11.25 -4.37 -7.49
CA VAL A 168 12.25 -4.37 -8.56
C VAL A 168 13.56 -4.91 -8.01
N VAL A 169 13.93 -6.11 -8.44
CA VAL A 169 15.15 -6.80 -8.02
C VAL A 169 16.26 -6.49 -9.03
N PHE A 170 17.38 -5.98 -8.53
CA PHE A 170 18.52 -5.58 -9.36
C PHE A 170 19.85 -5.95 -8.69
N THR A 171 20.95 -5.83 -9.43
CA THR A 171 22.31 -6.11 -8.94
C THR A 171 23.21 -4.90 -9.16
N ALA A 172 24.29 -4.79 -8.37
CA ALA A 172 25.26 -3.70 -8.45
C ALA A 172 26.15 -3.78 -9.71
N ASN A 173 25.58 -3.46 -10.88
CA ASN A 173 26.32 -3.24 -12.12
C ASN A 173 25.67 -2.15 -12.96
N GLU A 174 26.46 -1.53 -13.85
CA GLU A 174 26.04 -0.38 -14.68
C GLU A 174 24.73 -0.65 -15.43
N GLN A 175 24.63 -1.78 -16.10
CA GLN A 175 23.48 -2.05 -16.97
C GLN A 175 22.18 -2.25 -16.17
N ASN A 176 22.23 -2.85 -14.98
CA ASN A 176 21.05 -2.92 -14.13
C ASN A 176 20.66 -1.53 -13.62
N LEU A 177 21.63 -0.73 -13.18
CA LEU A 177 21.36 0.60 -12.64
C LEU A 177 20.79 1.57 -13.67
N ASN A 178 21.30 1.54 -14.90
CA ASN A 178 20.79 2.44 -15.95
C ASN A 178 19.32 2.17 -16.29
N GLU A 179 18.88 0.92 -16.19
CA GLU A 179 17.57 0.49 -16.72
C GLU A 179 16.50 0.32 -15.63
N VAL A 180 16.90 0.27 -14.35
CA VAL A 180 15.99 -0.04 -13.22
C VAL A 180 14.93 1.04 -12.99
N VAL A 181 15.27 2.31 -13.23
CA VAL A 181 14.34 3.43 -13.08
C VAL A 181 13.53 3.63 -14.37
N ASP A 182 14.19 3.51 -15.52
CA ASP A 182 13.56 3.68 -16.83
C ASP A 182 12.40 2.71 -17.04
N ILE A 183 12.57 1.45 -16.61
CA ILE A 183 11.49 0.45 -16.72
C ILE A 183 10.30 0.75 -15.82
N VAL A 184 10.52 1.32 -14.63
CA VAL A 184 9.42 1.74 -13.74
C VAL A 184 8.65 2.88 -14.40
N HIS A 185 9.36 3.84 -15.00
CA HIS A 185 8.71 4.92 -15.75
C HIS A 185 7.93 4.40 -16.96
N LEU A 186 8.46 3.41 -17.69
CA LEU A 186 7.73 2.77 -18.79
C LEU A 186 6.47 2.04 -18.29
N ALA A 187 6.56 1.35 -17.15
CA ALA A 187 5.43 0.68 -16.52
C ALA A 187 4.35 1.67 -16.09
N ASP A 188 4.72 2.79 -15.47
CA ASP A 188 3.79 3.86 -15.09
C ASP A 188 3.14 4.51 -16.32
N GLN A 189 3.91 4.78 -17.38
CA GLN A 189 3.36 5.31 -18.64
C GLN A 189 2.40 4.34 -19.33
N ALA A 190 2.68 3.04 -19.26
CA ALA A 190 1.78 2.02 -19.80
C ALA A 190 0.50 1.95 -18.95
N ARG A 191 0.62 2.04 -17.63
CA ARG A 191 -0.49 2.05 -16.68
C ARG A 191 -1.41 3.26 -16.86
N ASP A 192 -0.85 4.45 -17.07
CA ASP A 192 -1.60 5.69 -17.36
C ASP A 192 -2.44 5.61 -18.64
N ARG A 193 -2.13 4.66 -19.55
CA ARG A 193 -2.88 4.43 -20.80
C ARG A 193 -3.95 3.35 -20.66
N LEU A 194 -3.98 2.61 -19.56
CA LEU A 194 -4.98 1.58 -19.35
C LEU A 194 -6.37 2.22 -19.17
N PRO A 195 -7.44 1.52 -19.58
CA PRO A 195 -8.82 2.00 -19.38
C PRO A 195 -9.29 1.90 -17.93
N TYR A 196 -8.41 1.49 -17.00
CA TYR A 196 -8.72 1.25 -15.59
C TYR A 196 -8.06 2.31 -14.72
N ASP A 197 -8.77 2.80 -13.70
CA ASP A 197 -8.17 3.70 -12.73
C ASP A 197 -7.21 2.93 -11.80
N ARG A 198 -5.95 3.35 -11.83
CA ARG A 198 -4.87 2.70 -11.10
C ARG A 198 -3.88 3.77 -10.65
N PRO A 199 -3.57 3.86 -9.34
CA PRO A 199 -2.56 4.80 -8.87
C PRO A 199 -1.17 4.41 -9.40
N ARG A 200 -0.25 5.38 -9.40
CA ARG A 200 1.18 5.14 -9.67
C ARG A 200 1.74 4.08 -8.74
N HIS A 201 2.65 3.25 -9.24
CA HIS A 201 3.20 2.17 -8.43
C HIS A 201 4.00 2.70 -7.25
N GLN A 202 3.77 2.11 -6.08
CA GLN A 202 4.79 2.08 -5.03
C GLN A 202 5.82 1.02 -5.42
N VAL A 203 7.09 1.43 -5.52
CA VAL A 203 8.16 0.56 -5.99
C VAL A 203 9.18 0.32 -4.89
N MET A 204 9.39 -0.96 -4.54
CA MET A 204 10.41 -1.40 -3.59
C MET A 204 11.63 -1.89 -4.37
N PRO A 205 12.72 -1.11 -4.43
CA PRO A 205 13.97 -1.57 -5.04
C PRO A 205 14.69 -2.51 -4.07
N VAL A 206 15.00 -3.73 -4.54
CA VAL A 206 15.74 -4.75 -3.78
C VAL A 206 17.10 -4.95 -4.43
N LEU A 207 18.15 -4.47 -3.74
CA LEU A 207 19.53 -4.69 -4.16
C LEU A 207 19.92 -6.12 -3.79
N SER A 208 20.03 -6.98 -4.79
CA SER A 208 20.28 -8.40 -4.60
C SER A 208 21.73 -8.78 -4.91
N ARG A 209 22.18 -9.87 -4.30
CA ARG A 209 23.49 -10.50 -4.52
C ARG A 209 24.68 -9.54 -4.30
N LEU A 210 24.55 -8.60 -3.36
CA LEU A 210 25.68 -7.76 -2.97
C LEU A 210 26.61 -8.55 -2.04
N ASP A 211 27.88 -8.72 -2.44
CA ASP A 211 28.91 -9.27 -1.56
C ASP A 211 29.54 -8.13 -0.75
N ASN A 212 29.15 -8.04 0.51
CA ASN A 212 29.67 -7.06 1.46
C ASN A 212 30.69 -7.66 2.44
N ARG A 213 31.03 -8.95 2.30
CA ARG A 213 31.90 -9.66 3.25
C ARG A 213 33.36 -9.64 2.82
N MET A 214 33.63 -9.72 1.52
CA MET A 214 34.98 -9.80 0.99
C MET A 214 35.55 -8.45 0.54
N GLU A 215 34.70 -7.60 -0.05
CA GLU A 215 35.12 -6.36 -0.74
C GLU A 215 34.36 -5.15 -0.18
N TYR A 216 34.59 -4.83 1.09
CA TYR A 216 33.82 -3.79 1.81
C TYR A 216 33.85 -2.42 1.13
N GLU A 217 35.03 -1.90 0.77
CA GLU A 217 35.17 -0.57 0.15
C GLU A 217 34.41 -0.49 -1.18
N ARG A 218 34.59 -1.49 -2.04
CA ARG A 218 33.92 -1.54 -3.34
C ARG A 218 32.41 -1.76 -3.20
N ALA A 219 31.97 -2.56 -2.23
CA ALA A 219 30.55 -2.75 -1.95
C ALA A 219 29.90 -1.44 -1.50
N GLU A 220 30.57 -0.66 -0.65
CA GLU A 220 30.10 0.65 -0.18
C GLU A 220 30.01 1.66 -1.34
N GLU A 221 31.03 1.76 -2.20
CA GLU A 221 31.01 2.60 -3.40
C GLU A 221 29.82 2.27 -4.32
N TRP A 222 29.63 0.98 -4.61
CA TRP A 222 28.54 0.53 -5.46
C TRP A 222 27.18 0.72 -4.79
N GLN A 223 27.08 0.55 -3.47
CA GLN A 223 25.87 0.79 -2.73
C GLN A 223 25.46 2.26 -2.80
N GLN A 224 26.39 3.20 -2.59
CA GLN A 224 26.12 4.64 -2.74
C GLN A 224 25.66 4.97 -4.16
N LYS A 225 26.30 4.38 -5.17
CA LYS A 225 25.87 4.53 -6.56
C LYS A 225 24.45 4.00 -6.79
N CYS A 226 24.13 2.82 -6.24
CA CYS A 226 22.78 2.27 -6.31
C CYS A 226 21.76 3.23 -5.67
N VAL A 227 22.05 3.73 -4.46
CA VAL A 227 21.18 4.68 -3.74
C VAL A 227 20.89 5.91 -4.59
N GLY A 228 21.91 6.51 -5.21
CA GLY A 228 21.73 7.70 -6.06
C GLY A 228 20.79 7.46 -7.25
N VAL A 229 20.79 6.24 -7.80
CA VAL A 229 19.93 5.84 -8.91
C VAL A 229 18.51 5.53 -8.45
N VAL A 230 18.34 4.71 -7.41
CA VAL A 230 17.01 4.22 -6.99
C VAL A 230 16.27 5.17 -6.04
N ALA A 231 16.91 6.25 -5.58
CA ALA A 231 16.30 7.24 -4.69
C ALA A 231 14.89 7.72 -5.14
N PRO A 232 14.64 8.01 -6.43
CA PRO A 232 13.32 8.44 -6.89
C PRO A 232 12.20 7.42 -6.65
N LEU A 233 12.53 6.12 -6.60
CA LEU A 233 11.57 5.03 -6.41
C LEU A 233 10.96 5.00 -4.99
N PHE A 234 11.55 5.73 -4.04
CA PHE A 234 11.08 5.84 -2.67
C PHE A 234 10.12 7.01 -2.42
N ASN A 235 10.00 7.94 -3.37
CA ASN A 235 9.37 9.26 -3.13
C ASN A 235 7.90 9.18 -2.68
N ASN A 236 7.15 8.17 -3.12
CA ASN A 236 5.71 8.04 -2.86
C ASN A 236 5.35 7.10 -1.72
N TRP A 237 6.32 6.58 -0.94
CA TRP A 237 6.02 5.71 0.21
C TRP A 237 6.99 5.86 1.39
N LEU A 238 8.11 6.54 1.24
CA LEU A 238 9.06 6.73 2.34
C LEU A 238 8.58 7.81 3.32
N VAL A 239 8.47 7.45 4.61
CA VAL A 239 8.08 8.39 5.67
C VAL A 239 9.11 9.53 5.77
N LYS A 240 8.60 10.75 5.93
CA LYS A 240 9.41 11.97 6.08
C LYS A 240 10.44 11.81 7.21
N GLY A 241 11.72 11.92 6.87
CA GLY A 241 12.84 11.81 7.80
C GLY A 241 13.66 10.52 7.65
N VAL A 242 13.12 9.50 6.97
CA VAL A 242 13.90 8.32 6.57
C VAL A 242 14.63 8.62 5.27
N THR A 243 15.90 8.26 5.17
CA THR A 243 16.68 8.46 3.93
C THR A 243 16.61 7.24 3.01
N PRO A 244 16.64 7.42 1.67
CA PRO A 244 16.77 6.30 0.74
C PRO A 244 17.98 5.42 1.03
N GLU A 245 19.08 6.01 1.51
CA GLU A 245 20.28 5.26 1.88
C GLU A 245 20.03 4.28 3.03
N GLN A 246 19.35 4.71 4.09
CA GLN A 246 18.96 3.82 5.19
C GLN A 246 18.05 2.70 4.68
N MET A 247 17.09 3.02 3.81
CA MET A 247 16.15 2.04 3.30
C MET A 247 16.81 1.00 2.38
N VAL A 248 17.68 1.42 1.45
CA VAL A 248 18.43 0.51 0.58
C VAL A 248 19.28 -0.46 1.39
N ARG A 249 19.88 -0.01 2.51
CA ARG A 249 20.62 -0.91 3.43
C ARG A 249 19.72 -2.02 3.98
N HIS A 250 18.49 -1.70 4.39
CA HIS A 250 17.51 -2.69 4.87
C HIS A 250 16.99 -3.62 3.77
N LEU A 251 16.90 -3.11 2.54
CA LEU A 251 16.41 -3.84 1.36
C LEU A 251 17.51 -4.50 0.53
N THR A 252 18.72 -4.62 1.08
CA THR A 252 19.82 -5.34 0.44
C THR A 252 19.79 -6.81 0.81
N VAL A 253 19.65 -7.69 -0.18
CA VAL A 253 19.78 -9.15 -0.03
C VAL A 253 21.23 -9.54 -0.31
N PRO A 254 21.99 -10.03 0.69
CA PRO A 254 23.40 -10.31 0.52
C PRO A 254 23.64 -11.55 -0.37
N TYR A 255 24.79 -11.59 -1.02
CA TYR A 255 25.25 -12.81 -1.67
C TYR A 255 25.81 -13.79 -0.63
N ILE A 256 25.23 -14.99 -0.56
CA ILE A 256 25.74 -16.09 0.27
C ILE A 256 25.93 -17.33 -0.62
N SER A 257 27.18 -17.75 -0.79
CA SER A 257 27.56 -18.86 -1.68
C SER A 257 26.87 -20.19 -1.37
N TYR A 258 26.58 -20.45 -0.09
CA TYR A 258 25.86 -21.64 0.36
C TYR A 258 24.48 -21.77 -0.31
N TRP A 259 23.79 -20.65 -0.51
CA TRP A 259 22.44 -20.59 -1.09
C TRP A 259 22.45 -20.44 -2.63
N SER A 260 23.62 -20.55 -3.27
CA SER A 260 23.76 -20.49 -4.74
C SER A 260 23.48 -21.83 -5.44
N PHE A 261 23.24 -22.92 -4.70
CA PHE A 261 23.07 -24.26 -5.25
C PHE A 261 21.61 -24.71 -5.19
N GLY A 262 21.01 -24.93 -6.36
CA GLY A 262 19.62 -25.41 -6.49
C GLY A 262 18.57 -24.42 -5.99
N GLU A 263 17.32 -24.85 -6.05
CA GLU A 263 16.15 -24.05 -5.70
C GLU A 263 15.79 -24.25 -4.23
N LEU A 264 16.63 -23.74 -3.34
CA LEU A 264 16.48 -23.87 -1.90
C LEU A 264 15.73 -22.68 -1.28
N LEU A 265 15.03 -22.94 -0.18
CA LEU A 265 14.29 -21.96 0.62
C LEU A 265 15.03 -21.73 1.97
N PRO A 266 16.04 -20.84 2.05
CA PRO A 266 16.79 -20.56 3.28
C PRO A 266 15.91 -20.22 4.48
N VAL A 267 14.77 -19.57 4.26
CA VAL A 267 13.81 -19.19 5.32
C VAL A 267 13.19 -20.40 6.04
N LEU A 268 13.32 -21.60 5.46
CA LEU A 268 12.96 -22.86 6.11
C LEU A 268 14.07 -23.39 7.04
N ALA A 269 15.33 -23.08 6.77
CA ALA A 269 16.49 -23.59 7.49
C ALA A 269 17.03 -22.62 8.56
N GLU A 270 17.02 -21.31 8.30
CA GLU A 270 17.64 -20.28 9.16
C GLU A 270 16.59 -19.67 10.12
N ARG A 271 16.34 -20.32 11.27
CA ARG A 271 15.21 -19.98 12.16
C ARG A 271 15.57 -19.94 13.66
N PRO A 272 15.38 -18.81 14.36
CA PRO A 272 15.31 -17.46 13.79
C PRO A 272 16.64 -17.10 13.09
N PRO A 273 16.63 -16.26 12.06
CA PRO A 273 17.87 -15.92 11.36
C PRO A 273 18.71 -14.93 12.17
N SER A 274 20.03 -15.12 12.15
CA SER A 274 20.98 -14.12 12.62
C SER A 274 21.19 -13.01 11.57
N SER A 275 21.67 -11.84 12.00
CA SER A 275 21.81 -10.66 11.12
C SER A 275 22.75 -10.86 9.93
N ASP A 276 23.63 -11.86 9.97
CA ASP A 276 24.54 -12.20 8.88
C ASP A 276 23.93 -13.20 7.88
N GLN A 277 22.80 -13.83 8.19
CA GLN A 277 22.14 -14.81 7.34
C GLN A 277 21.22 -14.15 6.30
N ILE A 278 21.03 -14.80 5.15
CA ILE A 278 20.24 -14.23 4.04
C ILE A 278 18.77 -14.11 4.42
N SER A 279 18.26 -15.03 5.25
CA SER A 279 16.87 -14.99 5.71
C SER A 279 16.57 -13.75 6.54
N PHE A 280 17.55 -13.12 7.19
CA PHE A 280 17.36 -11.86 7.89
C PHE A 280 16.99 -10.72 6.93
N ALA A 281 17.65 -10.63 5.77
CA ALA A 281 17.30 -9.67 4.73
C ALA A 281 15.94 -9.99 4.09
N LEU A 282 15.67 -11.27 3.81
CA LEU A 282 14.40 -11.72 3.22
C LEU A 282 13.20 -11.47 4.13
N GLU A 283 13.37 -11.60 5.45
CA GLU A 283 12.37 -11.22 6.44
C GLU A 283 12.06 -9.73 6.41
N THR A 284 13.05 -8.87 6.19
CA THR A 284 12.83 -7.43 6.05
C THR A 284 12.01 -7.14 4.80
N VAL A 285 12.36 -7.74 3.66
CA VAL A 285 11.61 -7.60 2.39
C VAL A 285 10.15 -8.05 2.57
N ALA A 286 9.93 -9.22 3.18
CA ALA A 286 8.59 -9.72 3.46
C ALA A 286 7.82 -8.81 4.44
N ALA A 287 8.49 -8.24 5.45
CA ALA A 287 7.85 -7.33 6.39
C ALA A 287 7.41 -6.02 5.75
N VAL A 288 8.21 -5.45 4.84
CA VAL A 288 7.83 -4.23 4.09
C VAL A 288 6.59 -4.49 3.22
N ILE A 289 6.52 -5.66 2.59
CA ILE A 289 5.33 -6.10 1.85
C ILE A 289 4.13 -6.27 2.80
N ALA A 290 4.30 -6.97 3.91
CA ALA A 290 3.24 -7.23 4.90
C ALA A 290 2.69 -5.96 5.56
N GLN A 291 3.53 -4.92 5.65
CA GLN A 291 3.19 -3.60 6.17
C GLN A 291 2.78 -2.63 5.06
N GLU A 292 2.62 -3.10 3.82
CA GLU A 292 2.10 -2.32 2.70
C GLU A 292 2.94 -1.07 2.38
N PHE A 293 4.26 -1.18 2.54
CA PHE A 293 5.24 -0.12 2.30
C PHE A 293 5.08 1.08 3.26
N ASP A 294 4.40 0.88 4.39
CA ASP A 294 4.22 1.90 5.41
C ASP A 294 5.18 1.70 6.60
N ARG A 295 5.19 2.68 7.52
CA ARG A 295 5.91 2.66 8.81
C ARG A 295 7.42 2.50 8.65
N THR A 296 7.96 3.07 7.58
CA THR A 296 9.40 3.01 7.29
C THR A 296 10.24 3.70 8.36
N ASP A 297 9.65 4.61 9.15
CA ASP A 297 10.25 5.19 10.34
C ASP A 297 10.61 4.12 11.37
N LEU A 298 9.68 3.19 11.64
CA LEU A 298 9.92 2.06 12.54
C LEU A 298 10.95 1.09 11.97
N LEU A 299 10.97 0.85 10.66
CA LEU A 299 12.02 0.02 10.06
C LEU A 299 13.41 0.65 10.23
N ALA A 300 13.51 1.96 9.98
CA ALA A 300 14.76 2.71 10.12
C ALA A 300 15.26 2.76 11.58
N ASP A 301 14.34 2.88 12.54
CA ASP A 301 14.67 2.94 13.96
C ASP A 301 14.92 1.55 14.57
N ASN A 302 14.06 0.58 14.27
CA ASN A 302 14.07 -0.77 14.85
C ASN A 302 13.46 -1.82 13.91
N ARG A 303 14.31 -2.41 13.08
CA ARG A 303 13.94 -3.50 12.15
C ARG A 303 13.27 -4.69 12.83
N ASP A 304 13.71 -5.10 14.02
CA ASP A 304 13.13 -6.28 14.67
C ASP A 304 11.72 -6.03 15.16
N ALA A 305 11.44 -4.82 15.68
CA ALA A 305 10.09 -4.39 16.00
C ALA A 305 9.21 -4.29 14.75
N TYR A 306 9.75 -3.79 13.64
CA TYR A 306 9.04 -3.71 12.36
C TYR A 306 8.63 -5.10 11.83
N VAL A 307 9.56 -6.07 11.84
CA VAL A 307 9.32 -7.46 11.44
C VAL A 307 8.37 -8.16 12.42
N ALA A 308 8.51 -7.93 13.73
CA ALA A 308 7.61 -8.49 14.72
C ALA A 308 6.15 -8.00 14.52
N ALA A 309 5.97 -6.72 14.18
CA ALA A 309 4.67 -6.16 13.87
C ALA A 309 4.05 -6.78 12.61
N ALA A 310 4.85 -7.05 11.56
CA ALA A 310 4.39 -7.76 10.37
C ALA A 310 3.95 -9.20 10.69
N ARG A 311 4.67 -9.91 11.56
CA ARG A 311 4.33 -11.27 12.01
C ARG A 311 3.04 -11.34 12.81
N SER A 312 2.73 -10.31 13.58
CA SER A 312 1.57 -10.28 14.46
C SER A 312 0.33 -9.70 13.79
N ARG A 313 0.46 -8.91 12.71
CA ARG A 313 -0.65 -8.22 12.03
C ARG A 313 -1.79 -9.17 11.62
N HIS A 314 -1.53 -10.33 11.01
CA HIS A 314 -2.59 -11.30 10.70
C HIS A 314 -3.09 -12.10 11.94
N ARG A 315 -2.32 -12.15 13.02
CA ARG A 315 -2.72 -12.84 14.27
C ARG A 315 -3.51 -11.97 15.24
N ARG A 316 -3.69 -10.67 14.95
CA ARG A 316 -4.44 -9.76 15.82
C ARG A 316 -5.93 -10.08 15.76
N LYS A 317 -6.37 -10.99 16.63
CA LYS A 317 -7.70 -10.83 17.25
C LYS A 317 -7.54 -9.74 18.29
N PHE A 318 -8.28 -8.66 18.17
CA PHE A 318 -8.38 -7.71 19.28
C PHE A 318 -9.09 -8.41 20.44
N ASP A 319 -8.63 -8.15 21.67
CA ASP A 319 -9.30 -8.67 22.86
C ASP A 319 -10.65 -7.96 23.06
N TRP A 320 -10.81 -6.75 22.51
CA TRP A 320 -11.99 -5.91 22.64
C TRP A 320 -12.34 -5.19 21.32
N ASP A 321 -13.62 -4.97 21.05
CA ASP A 321 -14.10 -4.11 19.97
C ASP A 321 -13.79 -2.62 20.27
N LEU A 322 -13.90 -2.19 21.53
CA LEU A 322 -13.72 -0.77 21.92
C LEU A 322 -12.96 -0.59 23.24
N LEU A 323 -11.90 0.21 23.22
CA LEU A 323 -11.25 0.69 24.44
C LEU A 323 -11.81 2.06 24.85
N VAL A 324 -12.22 2.21 26.11
CA VAL A 324 -12.74 3.47 26.66
C VAL A 324 -11.69 4.14 27.52
N SER A 325 -11.19 5.29 27.07
CA SER A 325 -10.21 6.13 27.77
C SER A 325 -10.89 7.32 28.43
N SER A 326 -10.97 7.29 29.76
CA SER A 326 -11.66 8.31 30.55
C SER A 326 -10.77 8.85 31.67
N PRO A 327 -10.82 10.16 31.99
CA PRO A 327 -10.11 10.72 33.13
C PRO A 327 -10.64 10.11 34.44
N ARG A 328 -9.80 10.11 35.49
CA ARG A 328 -10.16 9.56 36.82
C ARG A 328 -11.42 10.21 37.42
N THR A 329 -11.69 11.46 37.09
CA THR A 329 -12.90 12.19 37.52
C THR A 329 -14.19 11.56 36.99
N LEU A 330 -14.13 10.91 35.82
CA LEU A 330 -15.26 10.26 35.17
C LEU A 330 -15.22 8.73 35.29
N TRP A 331 -14.45 8.19 36.24
CA TRP A 331 -14.26 6.75 36.38
C TRP A 331 -15.58 5.97 36.48
N ARG A 332 -16.56 6.52 37.21
CA ARG A 332 -17.89 5.92 37.36
C ARG A 332 -18.68 5.95 36.04
N THR A 333 -18.74 7.11 35.40
CA THR A 333 -19.44 7.31 34.12
C THR A 333 -18.86 6.42 33.02
N GLY A 334 -17.54 6.31 32.95
CA GLY A 334 -16.87 5.38 32.03
C GLY A 334 -17.20 3.91 32.32
N THR A 335 -17.46 3.52 33.58
CA THR A 335 -17.78 2.13 33.93
C THR A 335 -19.20 1.80 33.52
N GLU A 336 -20.11 2.75 33.77
CA GLU A 336 -21.49 2.67 33.34
C GLU A 336 -21.56 2.60 31.80
N LEU A 337 -20.76 3.39 31.07
CA LEU A 337 -20.67 3.32 29.60
C LEU A 337 -20.21 1.96 29.09
N ILE A 338 -19.13 1.40 29.65
CA ILE A 338 -18.64 0.06 29.28
C ILE A 338 -19.71 -1.01 29.55
N THR A 339 -20.45 -0.88 30.66
CA THR A 339 -21.52 -1.82 31.02
C THR A 339 -22.66 -1.78 29.99
N GLU A 340 -23.10 -0.59 29.61
CA GLU A 340 -24.14 -0.41 28.58
C GLU A 340 -23.69 -0.95 27.21
N LEU A 341 -22.44 -0.71 26.81
CA LEU A 341 -21.88 -1.25 25.56
C LEU A 341 -21.84 -2.78 25.55
N ARG A 342 -21.45 -3.41 26.67
CA ARG A 342 -21.45 -4.87 26.83
C ARG A 342 -22.87 -5.45 26.75
N LEU A 343 -23.88 -4.76 27.29
CA LEU A 343 -25.29 -5.15 27.16
C LEU A 343 -25.79 -5.11 25.71
N LEU A 344 -25.22 -4.23 24.88
CA LEU A 344 -25.48 -4.14 23.44
C LEU A 344 -24.63 -5.10 22.59
N GLY A 345 -23.83 -5.97 23.22
CA GLY A 345 -23.00 -6.95 22.52
C GLY A 345 -21.70 -6.41 21.93
N VAL A 346 -21.25 -5.22 22.35
CA VAL A 346 -19.91 -4.69 22.04
C VAL A 346 -18.95 -5.11 23.15
N THR A 347 -17.89 -5.84 22.80
CA THR A 347 -16.82 -6.17 23.75
C THR A 347 -15.99 -4.91 24.01
N ALA A 348 -16.19 -4.31 25.19
CA ALA A 348 -15.51 -3.07 25.54
C ALA A 348 -14.76 -3.21 26.86
N ASP A 349 -13.63 -2.52 26.99
CA ASP A 349 -12.91 -2.43 28.27
C ASP A 349 -12.28 -1.05 28.49
N ARG A 350 -11.78 -0.83 29.70
CA ARG A 350 -11.16 0.43 30.10
C ARG A 350 -9.69 0.49 29.68
N SER A 351 -9.26 1.64 29.18
CA SER A 351 -7.83 1.95 29.10
C SER A 351 -7.22 2.05 30.50
N VAL A 352 -6.32 1.12 30.85
CA VAL A 352 -5.61 1.07 32.15
C VAL A 352 -4.24 1.70 31.99
N SER A 353 -4.20 3.01 31.97
CA SER A 353 -3.09 3.72 31.37
C SER A 353 -2.40 4.70 32.32
N GLY A 354 -2.44 4.34 33.60
CA GLY A 354 -1.53 4.86 34.62
C GLY A 354 -0.33 3.95 34.90
N ASP A 355 -0.14 2.86 34.13
CA ASP A 355 0.91 1.87 34.35
C ASP A 355 2.06 2.06 33.34
N PRO A 356 3.31 2.33 33.78
CA PRO A 356 4.47 2.50 32.90
C PRO A 356 4.72 1.31 31.96
N GLU A 357 4.30 0.10 32.33
CA GLU A 357 4.47 -1.11 31.51
C GLU A 357 3.64 -1.08 30.21
N PHE A 358 2.60 -0.24 30.12
CA PHE A 358 1.75 -0.11 28.93
C PHE A 358 2.42 0.66 27.78
N LEU A 359 3.46 1.45 28.09
CA LEU A 359 4.29 2.12 27.08
C LEU A 359 5.22 1.13 26.37
N ASP A 360 5.58 0.03 27.03
CA ASP A 360 6.43 -1.03 26.48
C ASP A 360 5.62 -2.13 25.75
N GLN A 361 4.29 -2.16 25.90
CA GLN A 361 3.44 -3.12 25.19
C GLN A 361 3.26 -2.73 23.72
N THR A 362 3.71 -3.60 22.82
CA THR A 362 3.66 -3.41 21.35
C THR A 362 2.26 -3.57 20.75
N ASP A 363 1.34 -4.23 21.45
CA ASP A 363 0.01 -4.58 20.96
C ASP A 363 -1.05 -3.55 21.38
N ASP A 364 -2.05 -3.33 20.52
CA ASP A 364 -3.25 -2.55 20.87
C ASP A 364 -4.34 -3.55 21.26
N PRO A 365 -4.93 -3.46 22.48
CA PRO A 365 -5.87 -4.46 22.98
C PRO A 365 -7.25 -4.38 22.33
N ALA A 366 -7.56 -3.30 21.61
CA ALA A 366 -8.88 -3.06 21.03
C ALA A 366 -8.86 -2.54 19.59
N GLU A 367 -9.92 -2.86 18.85
CA GLU A 367 -10.14 -2.42 17.48
C GLU A 367 -10.37 -0.91 17.41
N HIS A 368 -11.28 -0.39 18.23
CA HIS A 368 -11.63 1.03 18.27
C HIS A 368 -11.20 1.72 19.57
N LEU A 369 -11.12 3.05 19.56
CA LEU A 369 -10.82 3.86 20.74
C LEU A 369 -11.91 4.91 20.97
N CYS A 370 -12.44 4.99 22.19
CA CYS A 370 -13.36 6.05 22.62
C CYS A 370 -12.69 6.92 23.70
N LEU A 371 -12.43 8.19 23.38
CA LEU A 371 -11.92 9.19 24.32
C LEU A 371 -13.08 9.89 25.01
N VAL A 372 -13.17 9.80 26.33
CA VAL A 372 -14.09 10.60 27.15
C VAL A 372 -13.36 11.82 27.65
N VAL A 373 -13.73 13.01 27.16
CA VAL A 373 -13.03 14.28 27.46
C VAL A 373 -13.87 15.14 28.40
N ASP A 374 -13.23 15.62 29.46
CA ASP A 374 -13.81 16.50 30.47
C ASP A 374 -13.04 17.83 30.55
N GLY A 375 -13.49 18.83 29.81
CA GLY A 375 -12.84 20.14 29.70
C GLY A 375 -11.60 20.13 28.81
N ALA A 376 -10.54 19.42 29.21
CA ALA A 376 -9.31 19.29 28.45
C ALA A 376 -8.78 17.85 28.50
N LEU A 377 -8.03 17.45 27.46
CA LEU A 377 -7.36 16.15 27.44
C LEU A 377 -6.24 16.11 28.46
N SER A 378 -6.14 14.98 29.17
CA SER A 378 -4.90 14.70 29.90
C SER A 378 -3.74 14.46 28.93
N ARG A 379 -2.51 14.74 29.36
CA ARG A 379 -1.29 14.42 28.58
C ARG A 379 -1.29 12.98 28.08
N TRP A 380 -1.80 12.08 28.90
CA TRP A 380 -1.88 10.67 28.55
C TRP A 380 -2.96 10.40 27.48
N GLN A 381 -4.18 10.90 27.63
CA GLN A 381 -5.21 10.73 26.58
C GLN A 381 -4.75 11.29 25.22
N LEU A 382 -3.95 12.34 25.24
CA LEU A 382 -3.31 12.87 24.02
C LEU A 382 -2.31 11.87 23.42
N THR A 383 -1.41 11.30 24.21
CA THR A 383 -0.47 10.26 23.77
C THR A 383 -1.19 9.02 23.24
N GLU A 384 -2.28 8.60 23.88
CA GLU A 384 -3.10 7.46 23.43
C GLU A 384 -3.78 7.73 22.10
N ALA A 385 -4.37 8.93 21.95
CA ALA A 385 -5.00 9.37 20.72
C ALA A 385 -4.00 9.46 19.57
N GLU A 386 -2.81 10.03 19.81
CA GLU A 386 -1.72 10.10 18.83
C GLU A 386 -1.20 8.71 18.45
N ARG A 387 -1.08 7.79 19.42
CA ARG A 387 -0.68 6.40 19.16
C ARG A 387 -1.72 5.65 18.32
N PHE A 388 -3.00 5.83 18.60
CA PHE A 388 -4.11 5.24 17.84
C PHE A 388 -4.17 5.79 16.40
N MET A 389 -4.01 7.10 16.21
CA MET A 389 -3.98 7.75 14.90
C MET A 389 -2.84 7.27 14.00
N ARG A 390 -1.71 6.86 14.56
CA ARG A 390 -0.60 6.25 13.80
C ARG A 390 -0.92 4.81 13.32
N ARG A 391 -2.09 4.27 13.65
CA ARG A 391 -2.49 2.86 13.48
C ARG A 391 -3.98 2.75 13.09
N THR A 392 -4.42 3.49 12.07
CA THR A 392 -5.84 3.63 11.66
C THR A 392 -6.42 2.44 10.88
N LEU A 393 -5.64 1.42 10.56
CA LEU A 393 -6.10 0.21 9.87
C LEU A 393 -6.05 -1.00 10.80
N GLY A 394 -7.17 -1.70 10.91
CA GLY A 394 -7.30 -2.97 11.61
C GLY A 394 -6.65 -4.10 10.83
N PRO A 395 -6.39 -5.25 11.49
CA PRO A 395 -5.77 -6.42 10.90
C PRO A 395 -6.58 -7.02 9.74
N ASP A 396 -7.90 -6.81 9.72
CA ASP A 396 -8.82 -7.27 8.67
C ASP A 396 -9.10 -6.21 7.58
N GLY A 397 -8.46 -5.04 7.73
CA GLY A 397 -8.71 -3.86 6.90
C GLY A 397 -9.99 -3.10 7.20
N SER A 398 -10.58 -3.33 8.37
CA SER A 398 -11.53 -2.40 8.96
C SER A 398 -10.81 -1.11 9.33
N GLN A 399 -11.40 0.04 8.98
CA GLN A 399 -10.88 1.34 9.41
C GLN A 399 -11.12 1.45 10.93
N ARG A 400 -10.04 1.49 11.71
CA ARG A 400 -10.11 1.66 13.16
C ARG A 400 -10.60 3.07 13.46
N GLN A 401 -11.84 3.16 13.91
CA GLN A 401 -12.46 4.43 14.25
C GLN A 401 -12.06 4.90 15.66
N MET A 402 -11.82 6.21 15.77
CA MET A 402 -11.70 6.90 17.04
C MET A 402 -12.95 7.73 17.29
N PHE A 403 -13.53 7.58 18.47
CA PHE A 403 -14.70 8.32 18.93
C PHE A 403 -14.31 9.33 19.99
N CYS A 404 -14.87 10.54 19.92
CA CYS A 404 -14.64 11.59 20.90
C CYS A 404 -15.94 11.92 21.63
N LEU A 405 -16.03 11.56 22.91
CA LEU A 405 -17.18 11.78 23.78
C LEU A 405 -16.91 12.95 24.72
N LEU A 406 -17.64 14.05 24.56
CA LEU A 406 -17.44 15.27 25.35
C LEU A 406 -18.43 15.36 26.51
N THR A 407 -17.95 15.76 27.69
CA THR A 407 -18.83 16.17 28.79
C THR A 407 -19.41 17.56 28.57
N ARG A 408 -20.49 17.85 29.30
CA ARG A 408 -21.17 19.15 29.27
C ARG A 408 -20.23 20.25 29.77
N GLY A 409 -19.99 21.25 28.93
CA GLY A 409 -19.11 22.39 29.24
C GLY A 409 -17.68 22.26 28.71
N THR A 410 -17.35 21.17 28.01
CA THR A 410 -16.08 21.05 27.29
C THR A 410 -16.09 21.96 26.07
N ASP A 411 -15.12 22.87 25.98
CA ASP A 411 -14.92 23.75 24.83
C ASP A 411 -14.18 23.00 23.71
N ARG A 412 -14.81 22.95 22.53
CA ARG A 412 -14.28 22.24 21.37
C ARG A 412 -13.05 22.93 20.79
N GLU A 413 -12.93 24.25 20.96
CA GLU A 413 -11.79 24.99 20.41
C GLU A 413 -10.47 24.68 21.12
N LEU A 414 -10.55 24.18 22.36
CA LEU A 414 -9.40 23.78 23.17
C LEU A 414 -8.88 22.37 22.82
N LEU A 415 -9.56 21.63 21.94
CA LEU A 415 -9.11 20.32 21.49
C LEU A 415 -8.01 20.45 20.42
N PRO A 416 -7.05 19.51 20.37
CA PRO A 416 -6.09 19.39 19.27
C PRO A 416 -6.78 19.35 17.90
N GLY A 417 -6.13 19.90 16.87
CA GLY A 417 -6.69 20.02 15.52
C GLY A 417 -7.28 18.73 14.97
N PHE A 418 -6.59 17.60 15.16
CA PHE A 418 -7.03 16.28 14.67
C PHE A 418 -8.24 15.70 15.41
N LEU A 419 -8.51 16.13 16.65
CA LEU A 419 -9.70 15.72 17.39
C LEU A 419 -10.89 16.63 17.06
N ARG A 420 -10.64 17.89 16.69
CA ARG A 420 -11.70 18.83 16.29
C ARG A 420 -12.42 18.42 15.00
N SER A 421 -11.74 17.71 14.10
CA SER A 421 -12.33 17.21 12.86
C SER A 421 -13.19 15.95 13.03
N LEU A 422 -13.17 15.31 14.21
CA LEU A 422 -13.94 14.08 14.45
C LEU A 422 -15.42 14.39 14.76
N ARG A 423 -16.26 13.38 14.52
CA ARG A 423 -17.64 13.39 15.03
C ARG A 423 -17.60 13.31 16.56
N HIS A 424 -18.17 14.31 17.22
CA HIS A 424 -18.25 14.39 18.68
C HIS A 424 -19.60 13.86 19.18
N LEU A 425 -19.55 12.95 20.15
CA LEU A 425 -20.72 12.47 20.89
C LEU A 425 -20.82 13.22 22.22
N GLN A 426 -22.02 13.32 22.78
CA GLN A 426 -22.27 13.96 24.07
C GLN A 426 -23.22 13.13 24.92
N PHE A 427 -22.99 13.12 26.23
CA PHE A 427 -23.94 12.53 27.18
C PHE A 427 -25.29 13.26 27.15
N ASP A 428 -26.37 12.51 27.36
CA ASP A 428 -27.72 13.04 27.55
C ASP A 428 -27.73 14.12 28.68
N PRO A 429 -28.62 15.14 28.65
CA PRO A 429 -28.82 16.09 29.75
C PRO A 429 -28.88 15.50 31.17
N THR A 430 -29.26 14.24 31.33
CA THR A 430 -29.29 13.47 32.59
C THR A 430 -27.94 12.84 32.99
N GLY A 431 -26.91 12.91 32.13
CA GLY A 431 -25.57 12.35 32.33
C GLY A 431 -25.49 10.83 32.17
N ARG A 432 -26.56 10.16 31.70
CA ARG A 432 -26.59 8.70 31.56
C ARG A 432 -25.95 8.24 30.24
N PRO A 433 -25.11 7.18 30.26
CA PRO A 433 -24.39 6.73 29.07
C PRO A 433 -25.22 5.90 28.08
N ALA A 434 -26.44 5.47 28.43
CA ALA A 434 -27.23 4.50 27.65
C ALA A 434 -27.61 4.97 26.22
N GLN A 435 -27.74 6.28 25.99
CA GLN A 435 -27.98 6.80 24.64
C GLN A 435 -26.70 6.77 23.80
N VAL A 436 -25.60 7.29 24.37
CA VAL A 436 -24.28 7.32 23.71
C VAL A 436 -23.78 5.91 23.42
N ALA A 437 -24.04 4.94 24.32
CA ALA A 437 -23.70 3.54 24.10
C ALA A 437 -24.39 2.97 22.85
N ARG A 438 -25.65 3.34 22.60
CA ARG A 438 -26.38 2.95 21.38
C ARG A 438 -25.81 3.62 20.15
N GLU A 439 -25.51 4.92 20.22
CA GLU A 439 -24.88 5.64 19.10
C GLU A 439 -23.50 5.07 18.75
N LEU A 440 -22.68 4.72 19.76
CA LEU A 440 -21.39 4.04 19.56
C LEU A 440 -21.58 2.64 18.96
N HIS A 441 -22.54 1.86 19.44
CA HIS A 441 -22.86 0.55 18.88
C HIS A 441 -23.24 0.67 17.40
N ASP A 442 -24.12 1.59 17.05
CA ASP A 442 -24.56 1.80 15.67
C ASP A 442 -23.39 2.24 14.77
N LEU A 443 -22.49 3.10 15.27
CA LEU A 443 -21.29 3.52 14.54
C LEU A 443 -20.31 2.37 14.31
N ILE A 444 -20.09 1.52 15.33
CA ILE A 444 -19.21 0.34 15.24
C ILE A 444 -19.80 -0.73 14.31
N LYS A 445 -21.14 -0.84 14.23
CA LYS A 445 -21.84 -1.85 13.43
C LYS A 445 -22.29 -1.37 12.05
N ALA A 446 -22.25 -0.07 11.78
CA ALA A 446 -22.49 0.46 10.45
C ALA A 446 -21.36 0.01 9.52
N ALA A 447 -21.71 -0.76 8.48
CA ALA A 447 -20.82 -0.96 7.33
C ALA A 447 -20.39 0.42 6.82
N PRO A 448 -19.12 0.61 6.38
CA PRO A 448 -18.65 1.92 5.94
C PRO A 448 -19.58 2.40 4.82
N ALA A 449 -20.32 3.47 5.11
CA ALA A 449 -20.94 4.25 4.05
C ALA A 449 -19.79 4.78 3.17
N PRO A 450 -19.95 4.86 1.85
CA PRO A 450 -18.91 5.39 0.98
C PRO A 450 -18.54 6.78 1.50
N GLU A 451 -17.34 6.89 2.06
CA GLU A 451 -16.72 8.18 2.31
C GLU A 451 -16.72 8.89 0.95
N THR A 452 -17.35 10.06 0.84
CA THR A 452 -17.04 10.95 -0.29
C THR A 452 -15.54 11.14 -0.27
N GLU A 453 -14.86 10.57 -1.25
CA GLU A 453 -13.40 10.46 -1.28
C GLU A 453 -12.79 11.85 -1.08
N PRO A 454 -11.83 11.99 -0.13
CA PRO A 454 -11.14 13.27 0.13
C PRO A 454 -10.60 13.92 -1.15
N ASP A 455 -10.27 13.09 -2.14
CA ASP A 455 -9.76 13.44 -3.45
C ASP A 455 -10.82 14.08 -4.34
N LEU A 456 -12.06 13.58 -4.31
CA LEU A 456 -13.19 14.18 -5.04
C LEU A 456 -13.48 15.60 -4.53
N GLU A 457 -13.40 15.82 -3.22
CA GLU A 457 -13.59 17.15 -2.64
C GLU A 457 -12.46 18.12 -3.04
N ALA A 458 -11.21 17.65 -3.03
CA ALA A 458 -10.08 18.46 -3.49
C ALA A 458 -10.20 18.82 -4.99
N LEU A 459 -10.67 17.90 -5.83
CA LEU A 459 -10.94 18.17 -7.25
C LEU A 459 -12.06 19.21 -7.44
N ARG A 460 -13.15 19.11 -6.68
CA ARG A 460 -14.25 20.09 -6.75
C ARG A 460 -13.83 21.48 -6.29
N ILE A 461 -13.01 21.57 -5.25
CA ILE A 461 -12.45 22.85 -4.79
C ILE A 461 -11.55 23.46 -5.87
N ALA A 462 -10.73 22.65 -6.54
CA ALA A 462 -9.87 23.10 -7.64
C ALA A 462 -10.67 23.56 -8.87
N GLU A 463 -11.71 22.81 -9.26
CA GLU A 463 -12.66 23.18 -10.32
C GLU A 463 -13.29 24.55 -10.03
N ALA A 464 -13.81 24.74 -8.81
CA ALA A 464 -14.41 26.00 -8.40
C ALA A 464 -13.40 27.16 -8.43
N ALA A 465 -12.18 26.98 -7.91
CA ALA A 465 -11.15 28.01 -7.89
C ALA A 465 -10.76 28.48 -9.29
N LEU A 466 -10.64 27.57 -10.24
CA LEU A 466 -10.27 27.86 -11.63
C LEU A 466 -11.41 28.55 -12.40
N ARG A 467 -12.66 28.16 -12.15
CA ARG A 467 -13.84 28.78 -12.79
C ARG A 467 -14.14 30.19 -12.26
N GLU A 468 -13.73 30.49 -11.03
CA GLU A 468 -13.90 31.82 -10.41
C GLU A 468 -12.80 32.84 -10.77
N LEU A 469 -11.87 32.49 -11.68
CA LEU A 469 -10.80 33.40 -12.08
C LEU A 469 -11.33 34.61 -12.88
N PRO A 470 -11.02 35.85 -12.48
CA PRO A 470 -11.48 37.04 -13.19
C PRO A 470 -10.70 37.27 -14.50
N ASP A 471 -11.37 37.80 -15.52
CA ASP A 471 -10.76 38.13 -16.82
C ASP A 471 -9.70 39.25 -16.75
N GLN A 472 -9.71 40.05 -15.68
CA GLN A 472 -8.79 41.15 -15.44
C GLN A 472 -8.37 41.21 -13.96
N LEU A 473 -7.09 41.55 -13.71
CA LEU A 473 -6.53 41.70 -12.37
C LEU A 473 -5.98 43.11 -12.14
N SER A 474 -5.92 43.55 -10.88
CA SER A 474 -5.54 44.94 -10.56
C SER A 474 -4.05 45.27 -10.75
N TYR A 475 -3.15 44.27 -10.82
CA TYR A 475 -1.70 44.48 -10.91
C TYR A 475 -0.98 43.34 -11.65
N GLU A 476 0.07 43.67 -12.39
CA GLU A 476 0.91 42.72 -13.16
C GLU A 476 1.62 41.69 -12.25
N ALA A 477 2.06 42.09 -11.06
CA ALA A 477 2.68 41.16 -10.09
C ALA A 477 1.74 40.03 -9.66
N ARG A 478 0.41 40.24 -9.69
CA ARG A 478 -0.56 39.17 -9.42
C ARG A 478 -0.69 38.17 -10.57
N LEU A 479 -0.39 38.58 -11.80
CA LEU A 479 -0.39 37.66 -12.94
C LEU A 479 0.74 36.64 -12.83
N ALA A 480 1.91 37.05 -12.34
CA ALA A 480 3.02 36.14 -12.06
C ALA A 480 2.65 35.10 -10.99
N LEU A 481 2.08 35.56 -9.86
CA LEU A 481 1.63 34.68 -8.78
C LEU A 481 0.49 33.73 -9.22
N LEU A 482 -0.40 34.19 -10.09
CA LEU A 482 -1.45 33.36 -10.65
C LEU A 482 -0.88 32.28 -11.58
N GLY A 483 0.13 32.61 -12.40
CA GLY A 483 0.87 31.65 -13.20
C GLY A 483 1.58 30.60 -12.35
N GLU A 484 2.21 31.00 -11.25
CA GLU A 484 2.84 30.09 -10.29
C GLU A 484 1.83 29.17 -9.60
N ALA A 485 0.68 29.72 -9.17
CA ALA A 485 -0.39 28.93 -8.54
C ALA A 485 -0.97 27.90 -9.51
N VAL A 486 -1.31 28.29 -10.74
CA VAL A 486 -1.85 27.38 -11.77
C VAL A 486 -0.80 26.34 -12.18
N GLY A 487 0.47 26.72 -12.31
CA GLY A 487 1.57 25.79 -12.55
C GLY A 487 1.75 24.79 -11.40
N GLY A 488 1.65 25.26 -10.16
CA GLY A 488 1.69 24.43 -8.96
C GLY A 488 0.50 23.46 -8.85
N MET A 489 -0.72 23.91 -9.20
CA MET A 489 -1.90 23.03 -9.29
C MET A 489 -1.73 21.96 -10.37
N THR A 490 -1.11 22.32 -11.50
CA THR A 490 -0.83 21.37 -12.58
C THR A 490 0.15 20.29 -12.11
N SER A 491 1.26 20.70 -11.47
CA SER A 491 2.22 19.75 -10.88
C SER A 491 1.55 18.88 -9.82
N ALA A 492 0.77 19.45 -8.90
CA ALA A 492 0.07 18.70 -7.87
C ALA A 492 -0.89 17.66 -8.48
N LEU A 493 -1.61 18.01 -9.54
CA LEU A 493 -2.49 17.09 -10.26
C LEU A 493 -1.71 16.00 -11.01
N ASP A 494 -0.53 16.33 -11.57
CA ASP A 494 0.40 15.42 -12.23
C ASP A 494 1.07 14.45 -11.24
N ASP A 495 1.32 14.90 -10.02
CA ASP A 495 2.00 14.17 -8.95
C ASP A 495 1.01 13.38 -8.07
N GLY A 496 -0.30 13.62 -8.22
CA GLY A 496 -1.34 12.98 -7.40
C GLY A 496 -1.44 13.53 -5.98
N ASP A 497 -0.87 14.71 -5.72
CA ASP A 497 -0.85 15.33 -4.39
C ASP A 497 -2.12 16.18 -4.19
N MET A 498 -3.18 15.54 -3.69
CA MET A 498 -4.50 16.16 -3.54
C MET A 498 -4.57 17.21 -2.41
N ASP A 499 -3.70 17.08 -1.40
CA ASP A 499 -3.55 18.09 -0.35
C ASP A 499 -2.85 19.34 -0.88
N LEU A 500 -1.77 19.18 -1.68
CA LEU A 500 -1.13 20.30 -2.36
C LEU A 500 -2.06 20.95 -3.39
N LEU A 501 -2.87 20.17 -4.12
CA LEU A 501 -3.88 20.71 -5.02
C LEU A 501 -4.89 21.56 -4.26
N ARG A 502 -5.35 21.11 -3.09
CA ARG A 502 -6.27 21.85 -2.22
C ARG A 502 -5.64 23.15 -1.72
N ASP A 503 -4.40 23.10 -1.24
CA ASP A 503 -3.65 24.28 -0.77
C ASP A 503 -3.48 25.32 -1.88
N ARG A 504 -3.08 24.87 -3.08
CA ARG A 504 -2.91 25.77 -4.25
C ARG A 504 -4.24 26.32 -4.76
N SER A 505 -5.32 25.56 -4.63
CA SER A 505 -6.67 26.05 -4.94
C SER A 505 -7.09 27.16 -3.97
N ALA A 506 -6.75 27.03 -2.68
CA ALA A 506 -6.99 28.07 -1.69
C ALA A 506 -6.16 29.34 -1.96
N ASP A 507 -4.89 29.19 -2.33
CA ASP A 507 -4.02 30.30 -2.77
C ASP A 507 -4.64 31.02 -3.98
N LEU A 508 -5.12 30.26 -4.97
CA LEU A 508 -5.76 30.79 -6.18
C LEU A 508 -7.04 31.58 -5.85
N MET A 509 -7.89 31.06 -4.96
CA MET A 509 -9.10 31.74 -4.47
C MET A 509 -8.79 33.03 -3.69
N LEU A 510 -7.64 33.11 -3.02
CA LEU A 510 -7.18 34.35 -2.36
C LEU A 510 -6.70 35.38 -3.38
N LEU A 511 -6.00 34.93 -4.43
CA LEU A 511 -5.52 35.78 -5.53
C LEU A 511 -6.67 36.33 -6.40
N SER A 512 -7.77 35.56 -6.55
CA SER A 512 -8.94 35.94 -7.35
C SER A 512 -9.86 36.97 -6.69
N LYS A 513 -9.82 37.12 -5.36
CA LYS A 513 -10.64 38.10 -4.62
C LYS A 513 -10.18 39.54 -4.88
N SER A 514 -10.94 40.26 -5.72
CA SER A 514 -10.73 41.67 -6.04
C SER A 514 -11.37 42.60 -4.99
N ARG A 515 -10.60 43.60 -4.54
CA ARG A 515 -11.13 44.87 -4.03
C ARG A 515 -10.65 45.97 -4.98
N SER A 516 -11.54 46.46 -5.85
CA SER A 516 -11.21 47.41 -6.91
C SER A 516 -10.92 48.82 -6.39
N ASN A 517 -10.05 49.53 -7.10
CA ASN A 517 -10.24 50.93 -7.54
C ASN A 517 -9.24 51.36 -8.65
N GLY A 518 -8.66 50.43 -9.43
CA GLY A 518 -7.61 50.74 -10.43
C GLY A 518 -7.77 50.00 -11.77
N THR A 519 -7.03 50.45 -12.78
CA THR A 519 -6.98 49.91 -14.15
C THR A 519 -6.56 48.44 -14.16
N GLY A 520 -7.43 47.56 -14.68
CA GLY A 520 -7.18 46.12 -14.75
C GLY A 520 -6.24 45.72 -15.89
N VAL A 521 -5.32 44.79 -15.62
CA VAL A 521 -4.49 44.11 -16.62
C VAL A 521 -5.21 42.81 -17.04
N PRO A 522 -5.43 42.58 -18.34
CA PRO A 522 -6.08 41.36 -18.82
C PRO A 522 -5.19 40.13 -18.59
N VAL A 523 -5.81 39.00 -18.26
CA VAL A 523 -5.08 37.72 -18.14
C VAL A 523 -4.52 37.33 -19.52
N PRO A 524 -3.21 37.04 -19.64
CA PRO A 524 -2.59 36.64 -20.91
C PRO A 524 -3.24 35.39 -21.52
N GLY A 525 -3.34 35.34 -22.84
CA GLY A 525 -3.97 34.22 -23.55
C GLY A 525 -3.32 32.86 -23.27
N ARG A 526 -2.01 32.83 -23.00
CA ARG A 526 -1.28 31.62 -22.60
C ARG A 526 -1.80 31.05 -21.27
N LEU A 527 -1.94 31.90 -20.26
CA LEU A 527 -2.40 31.49 -18.94
C LEU A 527 -3.87 31.03 -18.96
N ARG A 528 -4.69 31.67 -19.81
CA ARG A 528 -6.07 31.21 -20.06
C ARG A 528 -6.12 29.81 -20.70
N ALA A 529 -5.19 29.51 -21.61
CA ALA A 529 -5.09 28.18 -22.21
C ALA A 529 -4.63 27.13 -21.18
N GLU A 530 -3.68 27.48 -20.30
CA GLU A 530 -3.20 26.61 -19.21
C GLU A 530 -4.34 26.29 -18.20
N VAL A 531 -5.11 27.30 -17.80
CA VAL A 531 -6.32 27.12 -16.95
C VAL A 531 -7.36 26.23 -17.63
N GLY A 532 -7.64 26.44 -18.92
CA GLY A 532 -8.61 25.62 -19.66
C GLY A 532 -8.18 24.15 -19.80
N ALA A 533 -6.89 23.91 -20.03
CA ALA A 533 -6.33 22.55 -20.08
C ALA A 533 -6.44 21.86 -18.71
N LEU A 534 -6.11 22.56 -17.63
CA LEU A 534 -6.22 22.04 -16.26
C LEU A 534 -7.67 21.73 -15.87
N LEU A 535 -8.60 22.64 -16.17
CA LEU A 535 -10.05 22.42 -15.95
C LEU A 535 -10.56 21.17 -16.67
N THR A 536 -10.19 20.99 -17.93
CA THR A 536 -10.60 19.81 -18.71
C THR A 536 -10.10 18.51 -18.06
N ARG A 537 -8.91 18.52 -17.47
CA ARG A 537 -8.34 17.35 -16.78
C ARG A 537 -9.02 17.08 -15.44
N ILE A 538 -9.34 18.13 -14.68
CA ILE A 538 -10.07 18.02 -13.41
C ILE A 538 -11.50 17.52 -13.67
N ASP A 539 -12.21 18.10 -14.64
CA ASP A 539 -13.58 17.70 -15.00
C ASP A 539 -13.65 16.22 -15.42
N ARG A 540 -12.64 15.71 -16.15
CA ARG A 540 -12.52 14.29 -16.47
C ARG A 540 -12.37 13.41 -15.24
N ARG A 541 -11.53 13.81 -14.28
CA ARG A 541 -11.36 13.06 -13.02
C ARG A 541 -12.62 13.10 -12.17
N ILE A 542 -13.30 14.25 -12.06
CA ILE A 542 -14.56 14.37 -11.32
C ILE A 542 -15.65 13.49 -11.91
N ASN A 543 -15.80 13.47 -13.24
CA ASN A 543 -16.80 12.63 -13.90
C ASN A 543 -16.53 11.13 -13.67
N ALA A 544 -15.24 10.73 -13.61
CA ALA A 544 -14.85 9.37 -13.29
C ALA A 544 -15.21 8.94 -11.84
N PHE A 545 -15.48 9.88 -10.92
CA PHE A 545 -15.98 9.59 -9.59
C PHE A 545 -17.52 9.47 -9.51
N THR A 546 -18.25 9.91 -10.54
CA THR A 546 -19.73 9.97 -10.54
C THR A 546 -20.40 8.92 -11.41
N ASP A 547 -19.64 8.25 -12.27
CA ASP A 547 -20.05 7.11 -13.09
C ASP A 547 -19.55 5.80 -12.46
#